data_AF-D0MUE1-F1
#
_entry.id   AF-D0MUE1-F1
#
_cell.length_a   1.000
_cell.length_b   1.000
_cell.length_c   1.000
_cell.angle_alpha   90.00
_cell.angle_beta   90.00
_cell.angle_gamma   90.00
#
_symmetry.space_group_name_H-M   'P 1'
#
loop_
_entity.id
_entity.type
_entity.pdbx_description
1 polymer ?
#
loop_
_entity_poly.entity_id
_entity_poly.type
_entity_poly.pdbx_seq_one_letter_code
_entity_poly.pdbx_strand_id
1 'polypeptide(L)'
;MDVFEPHWASADEMKVFHAPDYIEFLQHVSPANQRDPTIDLAKYNFGETSDTDCPVFDGVFDFCQIYAGGTLDAVARLNFGLCDIAINWSGGLHHAKKASGSGFCYCFLTEKNMVGASVNICFGVRYHPRVLYIDIDAHHGDGVEEAFYVTDRVMTVSFHKYGDFFPGTGDVKDIGAKSGMYYAVNFPLHSGMDDDSYESIFKPVIDKVMETFCPSAVVLQLCSLR
;
A
#
# COMPACT_ATOMS: atom_id res chain seq x y z
N MET A 1 -18.23 8.98 -15.88
CA MET A 1 -17.51 8.03 -15.00
C MET A 1 -18.34 6.78 -14.95
N ASP A 2 -17.73 5.65 -15.26
CA ASP A 2 -18.38 4.35 -15.11
C ASP A 2 -18.20 3.87 -13.67
N VAL A 3 -19.25 3.31 -13.09
CA VAL A 3 -19.28 2.84 -11.70
C VAL A 3 -19.40 1.32 -11.71
N PHE A 4 -18.53 0.66 -10.94
CA PHE A 4 -18.49 -0.80 -10.85
C PHE A 4 -18.61 -1.23 -9.39
N GLU A 5 -19.29 -2.34 -9.18
CA GLU A 5 -19.18 -3.09 -7.94
C GLU A 5 -17.91 -3.95 -8.01
N PRO A 6 -17.01 -3.86 -7.01
CA PRO A 6 -15.78 -4.64 -7.03
C PRO A 6 -16.08 -6.12 -6.81
N HIS A 7 -15.28 -7.00 -7.43
CA HIS A 7 -15.28 -8.38 -6.98
C HIS A 7 -14.69 -8.48 -5.56
N TRP A 8 -14.98 -9.58 -4.88
CA TRP A 8 -14.39 -9.88 -3.59
C TRP A 8 -13.08 -10.59 -3.83
N ALA A 9 -11.95 -9.95 -3.52
CA ALA A 9 -10.64 -10.55 -3.70
C ALA A 9 -10.57 -11.89 -2.96
N SER A 10 -10.15 -12.94 -3.65
CA SER A 10 -9.96 -14.26 -3.08
C SER A 10 -8.77 -14.29 -2.13
N ALA A 11 -8.73 -15.30 -1.25
CA ALA A 11 -7.58 -15.53 -0.40
C ALA A 11 -6.30 -15.78 -1.23
N ASP A 12 -6.41 -16.43 -2.39
CA ASP A 12 -5.27 -16.69 -3.27
C ASP A 12 -4.73 -15.40 -3.89
N GLU A 13 -5.61 -14.48 -4.28
CA GLU A 13 -5.22 -13.13 -4.72
C GLU A 13 -4.47 -12.38 -3.61
N MET A 14 -4.96 -12.43 -2.37
CA MET A 14 -4.28 -11.79 -1.25
C MET A 14 -2.92 -12.42 -0.90
N LYS A 15 -2.81 -13.75 -1.03
CA LYS A 15 -1.59 -14.53 -0.73
C LYS A 15 -0.45 -14.28 -1.72
N VAL A 16 -0.69 -13.58 -2.82
CA VAL A 16 0.40 -13.20 -3.75
C VAL A 16 1.41 -12.27 -3.09
N PHE A 17 0.95 -11.39 -2.20
CA PHE A 17 1.84 -10.58 -1.37
C PHE A 17 1.97 -11.15 0.04
N HIS A 18 0.82 -11.34 0.69
CA HIS A 18 0.76 -11.63 2.10
C HIS A 18 1.17 -13.07 2.42
N ALA A 19 1.70 -13.26 3.62
CA ALA A 19 2.02 -14.59 4.10
C ALA A 19 0.74 -15.46 4.17
N PRO A 20 0.77 -16.73 3.71
CA PRO A 20 -0.41 -17.59 3.72
C PRO A 20 -1.04 -17.77 5.10
N ASP A 21 -0.21 -17.89 6.14
CA ASP A 21 -0.65 -18.02 7.53
C ASP A 21 -1.31 -16.73 8.06
N TYR A 22 -0.89 -15.57 7.56
CA TYR A 22 -1.54 -14.29 7.88
C TYR A 22 -2.92 -14.17 7.23
N ILE A 23 -3.07 -14.56 5.96
CA ILE A 23 -4.38 -14.56 5.29
C ILE A 23 -5.32 -15.58 5.94
N GLU A 24 -4.82 -16.76 6.28
CA GLU A 24 -5.59 -17.76 7.04
C GLU A 24 -6.02 -17.20 8.39
N PHE A 25 -5.15 -16.48 9.10
CA PHE A 25 -5.55 -15.79 10.32
C PHE A 25 -6.70 -14.80 10.08
N LEU A 26 -6.61 -13.92 9.07
CA LEU A 26 -7.67 -12.95 8.75
C LEU A 26 -9.00 -13.65 8.44
N GLN A 27 -8.99 -14.78 7.74
CA GLN A 27 -10.18 -15.55 7.39
C GLN A 27 -10.91 -16.14 8.61
N HIS A 28 -10.19 -16.40 9.70
CA HIS A 28 -10.76 -17.07 10.87
C HIS A 28 -10.97 -16.14 12.07
N VAL A 29 -10.20 -15.06 12.19
CA VAL A 29 -10.31 -14.16 13.35
C VAL A 29 -11.65 -13.43 13.35
N SER A 30 -12.27 -13.35 14.52
CA SER A 30 -13.55 -12.68 14.73
C SER A 30 -13.69 -12.20 16.17
N PRO A 31 -14.63 -11.27 16.46
CA PRO A 31 -14.91 -10.87 17.83
C PRO A 31 -15.31 -12.03 18.76
N ALA A 32 -15.82 -13.13 18.20
CA ALA A 32 -16.24 -14.31 18.96
C ALA A 32 -15.07 -15.19 19.42
N ASN A 33 -13.97 -15.23 18.67
CA ASN A 33 -12.81 -16.09 18.97
C ASN A 33 -11.53 -15.32 19.31
N GLN A 34 -11.49 -13.99 19.24
CA GLN A 34 -10.29 -13.20 19.55
C GLN A 34 -9.73 -13.40 20.98
N ARG A 35 -10.50 -14.00 21.90
CA ARG A 35 -10.04 -14.36 23.26
C ARG A 35 -9.57 -15.82 23.38
N ASP A 36 -9.60 -16.57 22.28
CA ASP A 36 -9.09 -17.94 22.23
C ASP A 36 -7.56 -17.91 22.34
N PRO A 37 -6.95 -18.58 23.33
CA PRO A 37 -5.51 -18.58 23.52
C PRO A 37 -4.72 -19.25 22.38
N THR A 38 -5.40 -19.96 21.47
CA THR A 38 -4.79 -20.53 20.25
C THR A 38 -4.62 -19.51 19.13
N ILE A 39 -5.27 -18.34 19.23
CA ILE A 39 -5.15 -17.25 18.26
C ILE A 39 -4.10 -16.26 18.73
N ASP A 40 -2.99 -16.20 18.00
CA ASP A 40 -1.89 -15.29 18.28
C ASP A 40 -2.13 -13.92 17.63
N LEU A 41 -2.95 -13.08 18.28
CA LEU A 41 -3.23 -11.72 17.80
C LEU A 41 -1.96 -10.86 17.76
N ALA A 42 -1.09 -10.99 18.76
CA ALA A 42 0.14 -10.21 18.89
C ALA A 42 1.11 -10.47 17.73
N LYS A 43 1.23 -11.72 17.27
CA LYS A 43 2.05 -12.08 16.09
C LYS A 43 1.68 -11.25 14.87
N TYR A 44 0.40 -10.95 14.69
CA TYR A 44 -0.12 -10.26 13.51
C TYR A 44 -0.39 -8.76 13.75
N ASN A 45 -0.02 -8.23 14.92
CA ASN A 45 -0.28 -6.86 15.38
C ASN A 45 -1.78 -6.53 15.49
N PHE A 46 -2.59 -7.50 15.92
CA PHE A 46 -3.99 -7.31 16.25
C PHE A 46 -4.18 -7.24 17.76
N GLY A 47 -5.20 -6.51 18.20
CA GLY A 47 -5.58 -6.49 19.60
C GLY A 47 -6.40 -5.28 20.01
N GLU A 48 -6.81 -5.28 21.27
CA GLU A 48 -7.50 -4.18 21.95
C GLU A 48 -6.55 -3.37 22.86
N THR A 49 -5.24 -3.66 22.85
CA THR A 49 -4.25 -3.03 23.73
C THR A 49 -3.66 -1.77 23.10
N SER A 50 -3.05 -0.90 23.93
CA SER A 50 -2.36 0.31 23.48
C SER A 50 -1.19 0.05 22.52
N ASP A 51 -0.71 -1.19 22.46
CA ASP A 51 0.47 -1.58 21.71
C ASP A 51 0.10 -2.16 20.33
N THR A 52 -1.19 -2.28 20.03
CA THR A 52 -1.73 -2.77 18.75
C THR A 52 -2.75 -1.77 18.22
N ASP A 53 -2.64 -1.42 16.95
CA ASP A 53 -3.48 -0.41 16.29
C ASP A 53 -4.55 -1.01 15.37
N CYS A 54 -4.59 -2.34 15.23
CA CYS A 54 -5.52 -3.05 14.36
C CYS A 54 -6.54 -3.88 15.18
N PRO A 55 -7.74 -3.34 15.45
CA PRO A 55 -8.78 -4.08 16.17
C PRO A 55 -9.35 -5.24 15.35
N VAL A 56 -9.81 -6.28 16.05
CA VAL A 56 -10.67 -7.31 15.45
C VAL A 56 -12.11 -6.79 15.40
N PHE A 57 -12.74 -6.85 14.24
CA PHE A 57 -14.15 -6.51 14.06
C PHE A 57 -14.86 -7.55 13.19
N ASP A 58 -16.19 -7.53 13.25
CA ASP A 58 -17.02 -8.46 12.47
C ASP A 58 -16.85 -8.20 10.96
N GLY A 59 -16.49 -9.23 10.20
CA GLY A 59 -16.22 -9.11 8.77
C GLY A 59 -14.87 -8.45 8.42
N VAL A 60 -13.84 -8.55 9.25
CA VAL A 60 -12.49 -8.01 8.92
C VAL A 60 -11.93 -8.55 7.61
N PHE A 61 -12.15 -9.84 7.32
CA PHE A 61 -11.73 -10.43 6.06
C PHE A 61 -12.55 -9.87 4.89
N ASP A 62 -13.88 -9.83 5.02
CA ASP A 62 -14.79 -9.27 4.01
C ASP A 62 -14.42 -7.82 3.67
N PHE A 63 -14.12 -7.01 4.69
CA PHE A 63 -13.61 -5.64 4.53
C PHE A 63 -12.35 -5.63 3.64
N CYS A 64 -11.39 -6.53 3.93
CA CYS A 64 -10.19 -6.72 3.11
C CYS A 64 -10.51 -7.14 1.67
N GLN A 65 -11.46 -8.05 1.48
CA GLN A 65 -11.82 -8.56 0.15
C GLN A 65 -12.33 -7.45 -0.77
N ILE A 66 -13.17 -6.56 -0.25
CA ILE A 66 -13.86 -5.54 -1.05
C ILE A 66 -12.88 -4.46 -1.53
N TYR A 67 -12.08 -3.86 -0.65
CA TYR A 67 -11.16 -2.79 -1.09
C TYR A 67 -9.99 -3.33 -1.92
N ALA A 68 -9.53 -4.54 -1.62
CA ALA A 68 -8.50 -5.20 -2.40
C ALA A 68 -9.02 -5.49 -3.82
N GLY A 69 -10.21 -6.10 -3.93
CA GLY A 69 -10.84 -6.40 -5.20
C GLY A 69 -11.13 -5.16 -6.04
N GLY A 70 -11.56 -4.05 -5.43
CA GLY A 70 -11.73 -2.78 -6.13
C GLY A 70 -10.43 -2.24 -6.73
N THR A 71 -9.29 -2.42 -6.06
CA THR A 71 -7.99 -2.02 -6.59
C THR A 71 -7.54 -2.98 -7.70
N LEU A 72 -7.80 -4.28 -7.56
CA LEU A 72 -7.54 -5.28 -8.60
C LEU A 72 -8.30 -5.02 -9.89
N ASP A 73 -9.59 -4.74 -9.78
CA ASP A 73 -10.44 -4.42 -10.94
C ASP A 73 -10.00 -3.12 -11.60
N ALA A 74 -9.69 -2.08 -10.81
CA ALA A 74 -9.16 -0.81 -11.31
C ALA A 74 -7.88 -1.02 -12.15
N VAL A 75 -6.93 -1.78 -11.60
CA VAL A 75 -5.67 -2.12 -12.27
C VAL A 75 -5.91 -2.97 -13.52
N ALA A 76 -6.81 -3.96 -13.47
CA ALA A 76 -7.12 -4.78 -14.62
C ALA A 76 -7.65 -3.92 -15.78
N ARG A 77 -8.55 -2.97 -15.50
CA ARG A 77 -9.08 -2.06 -16.51
C ARG A 77 -8.01 -1.16 -17.12
N LEU A 78 -7.07 -0.64 -16.33
CA LEU A 78 -5.92 0.13 -16.83
C LEU A 78 -5.04 -0.74 -17.74
N ASN A 79 -4.69 -1.95 -17.31
CA ASN A 79 -3.83 -2.86 -18.09
C ASN A 79 -4.46 -3.29 -19.43
N PHE A 80 -5.78 -3.41 -19.49
CA PHE A 80 -6.51 -3.75 -20.72
C PHE A 80 -6.85 -2.53 -21.59
N GLY A 81 -6.41 -1.33 -21.22
CA GLY A 81 -6.71 -0.10 -21.96
C GLY A 81 -8.21 0.25 -21.99
N LEU A 82 -8.96 -0.21 -20.99
CA LEU A 82 -10.40 0.05 -20.86
C LEU A 82 -10.70 1.41 -20.22
N CYS A 83 -9.69 2.04 -19.61
CA CYS A 83 -9.74 3.38 -19.05
C CYS A 83 -8.34 3.97 -18.93
N ASP A 84 -8.26 5.31 -18.90
CA ASP A 84 -7.01 6.04 -18.61
C ASP A 84 -6.81 6.28 -17.10
N ILE A 85 -7.91 6.37 -16.35
CA ILE A 85 -7.93 6.63 -14.91
C ILE A 85 -8.93 5.68 -14.26
N ALA A 86 -8.51 5.04 -13.17
CA ALA A 86 -9.36 4.23 -12.30
C ALA A 86 -9.21 4.70 -10.86
N ILE A 87 -10.33 4.75 -10.12
CA ILE A 87 -10.39 5.32 -8.77
C ILE A 87 -11.00 4.28 -7.84
N ASN A 88 -10.31 4.00 -6.72
CA ASN A 88 -10.84 3.23 -5.61
C ASN A 88 -10.57 3.96 -4.29
N TRP A 89 -11.59 4.69 -3.81
CA TRP A 89 -11.48 5.43 -2.54
C TRP A 89 -11.41 4.54 -1.30
N SER A 90 -11.83 3.27 -1.41
CA SER A 90 -11.77 2.34 -0.29
C SER A 90 -10.39 1.71 -0.08
N GLY A 91 -9.52 1.79 -1.09
CA GLY A 91 -8.15 1.28 -1.05
C GLY A 91 -7.15 2.28 -0.45
N GLY A 92 -5.86 2.08 -0.73
CA GLY A 92 -4.80 2.98 -0.26
C GLY A 92 -4.32 2.71 1.17
N LEU A 93 -4.61 1.53 1.71
CA LEU A 93 -4.19 1.10 3.05
C LEU A 93 -2.69 0.74 3.07
N HIS A 94 -1.84 1.77 3.07
CA HIS A 94 -0.41 1.67 2.77
C HIS A 94 0.50 1.19 3.91
N HIS A 95 -0.02 1.00 5.13
CA HIS A 95 0.78 0.58 6.30
C HIS A 95 0.82 -0.93 6.50
N ALA A 96 -0.11 -1.67 5.88
CA ALA A 96 -0.19 -3.11 6.03
C ALA A 96 1.16 -3.75 5.67
N LYS A 97 1.55 -4.82 6.37
CA LYS A 97 2.82 -5.50 6.16
C LYS A 97 2.60 -6.87 5.54
N LYS A 98 3.69 -7.54 5.16
CA LYS A 98 3.60 -8.87 4.55
C LYS A 98 2.86 -9.88 5.44
N ALA A 99 3.06 -9.82 6.75
CA ALA A 99 2.53 -10.80 7.68
C ALA A 99 1.92 -10.16 8.93
N SER A 100 1.46 -8.91 8.87
CA SER A 100 0.81 -8.23 10.00
C SER A 100 0.01 -7.01 9.53
N GLY A 101 -0.98 -6.62 10.33
CA GLY A 101 -1.62 -5.31 10.20
C GLY A 101 -0.74 -4.21 10.78
N SER A 102 -0.98 -2.96 10.40
CA SER A 102 -0.36 -1.78 11.01
C SER A 102 -1.12 -0.52 10.60
N GLY A 103 -1.23 0.49 11.46
CA GLY A 103 -1.84 1.78 11.16
C GLY A 103 -3.26 1.67 10.60
N PHE A 104 -4.10 0.82 11.18
CA PHE A 104 -5.45 0.48 10.70
C PHE A 104 -5.50 -0.19 9.30
N CYS A 105 -4.35 -0.57 8.76
CA CYS A 105 -4.21 -1.25 7.48
C CYS A 105 -4.00 -2.75 7.72
N TYR A 106 -4.95 -3.56 7.27
CA TYR A 106 -4.96 -5.00 7.50
C TYR A 106 -4.37 -5.77 6.32
N CYS A 107 -4.70 -5.37 5.09
CA CYS A 107 -4.11 -5.94 3.89
C CYS A 107 -3.86 -4.84 2.85
N PHE A 108 -2.91 -5.10 1.97
CA PHE A 108 -2.74 -4.37 0.73
C PHE A 108 -2.01 -5.30 -0.24
N LEU A 109 -2.29 -5.18 -1.52
CA LEU A 109 -1.65 -6.06 -2.49
C LEU A 109 -0.48 -5.31 -3.13
N THR A 110 0.66 -5.98 -3.21
CA THR A 110 1.82 -5.57 -3.99
C THR A 110 2.48 -6.80 -4.57
N GLU A 111 2.77 -6.81 -5.87
CA GLU A 111 3.38 -7.99 -6.46
C GLU A 111 4.90 -8.05 -6.23
N LYS A 112 5.41 -9.23 -5.85
CA LYS A 112 6.84 -9.57 -5.91
C LYS A 112 7.04 -10.83 -6.77
N ASN A 113 7.24 -10.63 -8.08
CA ASN A 113 7.75 -11.59 -9.08
C ASN A 113 7.18 -13.04 -9.03
N MET A 114 6.25 -13.38 -9.93
CA MET A 114 6.18 -14.74 -10.49
C MET A 114 5.80 -14.74 -11.99
N VAL A 115 6.54 -15.53 -12.76
CA VAL A 115 6.27 -15.82 -14.17
C VAL A 115 5.03 -16.70 -14.26
N GLY A 116 3.86 -16.13 -14.55
CA GLY A 116 2.67 -16.90 -14.90
C GLY A 116 1.36 -16.33 -14.38
N ALA A 117 0.51 -15.88 -15.31
CA ALA A 117 -0.94 -15.69 -15.19
C ALA A 117 -1.51 -14.89 -14.00
N SER A 118 -1.91 -13.65 -14.32
CA SER A 118 -3.19 -13.01 -13.96
C SER A 118 -3.41 -12.46 -12.53
N VAL A 119 -3.46 -11.12 -12.47
CA VAL A 119 -4.26 -10.24 -11.57
C VAL A 119 -3.92 -10.26 -10.08
N ASN A 120 -3.02 -9.37 -9.61
CA ASN A 120 -2.86 -8.99 -8.18
C ASN A 120 -2.12 -7.66 -8.05
N ILE A 121 -2.65 -6.62 -7.35
CA ILE A 121 -2.36 -5.16 -7.51
C ILE A 121 -1.08 -4.98 -8.32
N CYS A 122 -1.33 -5.14 -9.60
CA CYS A 122 -0.31 -5.33 -10.58
C CYS A 122 0.05 -3.90 -10.94
N PHE A 123 1.07 -3.35 -10.27
CA PHE A 123 2.08 -2.70 -11.07
C PHE A 123 2.48 -3.73 -12.09
N GLY A 124 1.79 -3.72 -13.22
CA GLY A 124 1.78 -4.81 -14.15
C GLY A 124 3.15 -4.81 -14.73
N VAL A 125 4.14 -5.40 -14.08
CA VAL A 125 5.50 -5.37 -14.56
C VAL A 125 5.63 -6.16 -15.86
N ARG A 126 4.56 -6.89 -16.20
CA ARG A 126 4.27 -7.48 -17.50
C ARG A 126 3.73 -6.49 -18.56
N TYR A 127 2.96 -5.49 -18.17
CA TYR A 127 2.32 -4.48 -19.05
C TYR A 127 3.08 -3.12 -19.06
N HIS A 128 3.65 -2.75 -17.93
CA HIS A 128 4.29 -1.51 -17.56
C HIS A 128 5.69 -1.81 -17.01
N PRO A 129 6.78 -1.56 -17.75
CA PRO A 129 8.13 -1.89 -17.30
C PRO A 129 8.54 -1.18 -16.00
N ARG A 130 8.00 0.00 -15.76
CA ARG A 130 8.24 0.84 -14.58
C ARG A 130 6.94 1.46 -14.11
N VAL A 131 6.69 1.41 -12.80
CA VAL A 131 5.53 2.08 -12.21
C VAL A 131 5.91 2.99 -11.06
N LEU A 132 5.35 4.19 -11.07
CA LEU A 132 5.57 5.20 -10.04
C LEU A 132 4.44 5.15 -9.02
N TYR A 133 4.78 5.00 -7.75
CA TYR A 133 3.88 5.16 -6.63
C TYR A 133 4.15 6.51 -5.96
N ILE A 134 3.13 7.36 -5.89
CA ILE A 134 3.19 8.67 -5.22
C ILE A 134 2.25 8.61 -4.03
N ASP A 135 2.76 9.00 -2.88
CA ASP A 135 2.04 9.02 -1.61
C ASP A 135 2.03 10.42 -1.01
N ILE A 136 0.83 10.98 -0.84
CA ILE A 136 0.62 12.30 -0.22
C ILE A 136 -0.10 12.19 1.13
N ASP A 137 -0.21 10.98 1.70
CA ASP A 137 -0.64 10.81 3.08
C ASP A 137 0.32 11.53 4.03
N ALA A 138 -0.21 12.01 5.16
CA ALA A 138 0.62 12.62 6.18
C ALA A 138 1.59 11.63 6.83
N HIS A 139 1.29 10.32 6.80
CA HIS A 139 2.15 9.25 7.27
C HIS A 139 3.02 8.71 6.12
N HIS A 140 4.21 8.24 6.46
CA HIS A 140 5.07 7.57 5.49
C HIS A 140 4.39 6.28 4.96
N GLY A 141 4.37 6.10 3.65
CA GLY A 141 3.85 4.91 2.95
C GLY A 141 4.74 3.66 3.09
N ASP A 142 5.04 3.31 4.34
CA ASP A 142 6.07 2.37 4.74
C ASP A 142 5.82 0.92 4.31
N GLY A 143 4.57 0.45 4.30
CA GLY A 143 4.23 -0.88 3.80
C GLY A 143 4.54 -1.01 2.29
N VAL A 144 4.15 0.00 1.51
CA VAL A 144 4.41 0.03 0.05
C VAL A 144 5.90 0.16 -0.23
N GLU A 145 6.61 1.04 0.48
CA GLU A 145 8.06 1.16 0.38
C GLU A 145 8.77 -0.16 0.70
N GLU A 146 8.42 -0.81 1.82
CA GLU A 146 9.03 -2.08 2.22
C GLU A 146 8.83 -3.19 1.17
N ALA A 147 7.64 -3.27 0.57
CA ALA A 147 7.32 -4.26 -0.45
C ALA A 147 8.23 -4.16 -1.68
N PHE A 148 8.60 -2.94 -2.07
CA PHE A 148 9.40 -2.65 -3.27
C PHE A 148 10.83 -2.21 -3.00
N TYR A 149 11.27 -2.20 -1.74
CA TYR A 149 12.56 -1.66 -1.29
C TYR A 149 13.80 -2.21 -2.01
N VAL A 150 13.68 -3.38 -2.63
CA VAL A 150 14.77 -4.08 -3.33
C VAL A 150 14.58 -4.21 -4.84
N THR A 151 13.68 -3.45 -5.47
CA THR A 151 13.48 -3.46 -6.93
C THR A 151 13.56 -2.06 -7.54
N ASP A 152 14.06 -1.98 -8.77
CA ASP A 152 14.09 -0.79 -9.63
C ASP A 152 12.84 -0.64 -10.51
N ARG A 153 11.91 -1.59 -10.44
CA ARG A 153 10.71 -1.62 -11.30
C ARG A 153 9.59 -0.74 -10.76
N VAL A 154 9.63 -0.46 -9.46
CA VAL A 154 8.70 0.42 -8.78
C VAL A 154 9.51 1.49 -8.06
N MET A 155 9.15 2.75 -8.28
CA MET A 155 9.68 3.86 -7.50
C MET A 155 8.60 4.32 -6.52
N THR A 156 8.92 4.39 -5.24
CA THR A 156 8.05 4.97 -4.22
C THR A 156 8.50 6.40 -3.92
N VAL A 157 7.54 7.33 -3.93
CA VAL A 157 7.78 8.73 -3.57
C VAL A 157 6.77 9.11 -2.50
N SER A 158 7.23 9.40 -1.29
CA SER A 158 6.35 9.76 -0.17
C SER A 158 6.73 11.12 0.41
N PHE A 159 5.71 11.96 0.63
CA PHE A 159 5.81 13.26 1.29
C PHE A 159 5.02 13.19 2.60
N HIS A 160 5.72 13.14 3.73
CA HIS A 160 5.07 12.81 5.00
C HIS A 160 5.68 13.58 6.16
N LYS A 161 4.96 13.66 7.27
CA LYS A 161 5.50 14.21 8.52
C LYS A 161 6.47 13.21 9.13
N TYR A 162 7.63 13.70 9.58
CA TYR A 162 8.70 12.86 10.13
C TYR A 162 9.24 13.39 11.47
N GLY A 163 9.75 12.49 12.31
CA GLY A 163 10.18 12.76 13.69
C GLY A 163 9.34 11.98 14.71
N ASP A 164 8.76 12.66 15.69
CA ASP A 164 7.82 12.06 16.64
C ASP A 164 6.42 11.87 16.01
N PHE A 165 6.36 11.01 14.99
CA PHE A 165 5.15 10.73 14.21
C PHE A 165 5.17 9.31 13.66
N PHE A 166 4.01 8.66 13.64
CA PHE A 166 3.85 7.34 13.04
C PHE A 166 4.13 7.39 11.52
N PRO A 167 4.76 6.38 10.91
CA PRO A 167 5.26 5.11 11.47
C PRO A 167 6.71 5.16 12.00
N GLY A 168 7.36 6.32 11.99
CA GLY A 168 8.75 6.49 12.44
C GLY A 168 9.82 6.06 11.41
N THR A 169 9.42 5.79 10.17
CA THR A 169 10.30 5.50 9.02
C THR A 169 10.16 6.60 7.95
N GLY A 170 10.95 6.54 6.88
CA GLY A 170 10.90 7.53 5.79
C GLY A 170 11.91 8.67 6.00
N ASP A 171 13.06 8.38 6.61
CA ASP A 171 14.14 9.36 6.69
C ASP A 171 14.61 9.73 5.28
N VAL A 172 15.18 10.92 5.11
CA VAL A 172 15.80 11.32 3.83
C VAL A 172 16.92 10.36 3.38
N LYS A 173 17.48 9.57 4.31
CA LYS A 173 18.49 8.54 4.05
C LYS A 173 17.90 7.17 3.67
N ASP A 174 16.59 6.97 3.83
CA ASP A 174 15.90 5.75 3.42
C ASP A 174 15.71 5.79 1.90
N ILE A 175 16.67 5.24 1.18
CA ILE A 175 16.77 5.36 -0.29
C ILE A 175 16.64 4.01 -1.02
N GLY A 176 16.15 2.97 -0.34
CA GLY A 176 16.07 1.62 -0.89
C GLY A 176 17.38 0.83 -0.77
N ALA A 177 17.36 -0.43 -1.21
CA ALA A 177 18.50 -1.34 -1.10
C ALA A 177 18.64 -2.24 -2.33
N LYS A 178 19.84 -2.82 -2.52
CA LYS A 178 20.14 -3.71 -3.66
C LYS A 178 19.79 -3.02 -4.99
N SER A 179 19.04 -3.67 -5.88
CA SER A 179 18.54 -3.08 -7.12
C SER A 179 17.56 -1.91 -6.89
N GLY A 180 16.90 -1.83 -5.74
CA GLY A 180 16.00 -0.73 -5.39
C GLY A 180 16.70 0.49 -4.79
N MET A 181 18.03 0.50 -4.67
CA MET A 181 18.76 1.68 -4.21
C MET A 181 18.55 2.85 -5.18
N TYR A 182 18.18 4.01 -4.64
CA TYR A 182 17.70 5.21 -5.32
C TYR A 182 16.28 5.13 -5.94
N TYR A 183 15.51 4.09 -5.63
CA TYR A 183 14.11 3.94 -6.05
C TYR A 183 13.10 4.12 -4.91
N ALA A 184 13.56 4.46 -3.71
CA ALA A 184 12.73 5.02 -2.65
C ALA A 184 13.10 6.49 -2.45
N VAL A 185 12.13 7.38 -2.59
CA VAL A 185 12.30 8.83 -2.46
C VAL A 185 11.43 9.30 -1.30
N ASN A 186 12.07 9.73 -0.23
CA ASN A 186 11.40 10.20 0.97
C ASN A 186 11.62 11.70 1.17
N PHE A 187 10.52 12.43 1.32
CA PHE A 187 10.54 13.86 1.64
C PHE A 187 9.97 14.06 3.06
N PRO A 188 10.81 13.99 4.11
CA PRO A 188 10.37 14.20 5.48
C PRO A 188 10.03 15.67 5.73
N LEU A 189 8.84 15.92 6.28
CA LEU A 189 8.29 17.24 6.54
C LEU A 189 8.09 17.49 8.04
N HIS A 190 8.11 18.76 8.42
CA HIS A 190 7.66 19.22 9.73
C HIS A 190 6.18 19.65 9.68
N SER A 191 5.57 19.79 10.85
CA SER A 191 4.22 20.35 10.99
C SER A 191 4.14 21.78 10.45
N GLY A 192 2.95 22.18 9.99
CA GLY A 192 2.68 23.55 9.56
C GLY A 192 2.96 23.85 8.08
N MET A 193 3.07 22.80 7.26
CA MET A 193 3.13 22.93 5.80
C MET A 193 1.81 23.54 5.28
N ASP A 194 1.93 24.53 4.41
CA ASP A 194 0.81 25.13 3.68
C ASP A 194 0.84 24.73 2.19
N ASP A 195 -0.23 25.08 1.47
CA ASP A 195 -0.41 24.69 0.07
C ASP A 195 0.71 25.23 -0.82
N ASP A 196 1.10 26.50 -0.64
CA ASP A 196 2.16 27.15 -1.44
C ASP A 196 3.52 26.47 -1.23
N SER A 197 3.87 26.18 0.02
CA SER A 197 5.12 25.50 0.36
C SER A 197 5.12 24.06 -0.15
N TYR A 198 4.01 23.33 -0.01
CA TYR A 198 3.88 21.96 -0.51
C TYR A 198 3.98 21.92 -2.04
N GLU A 199 3.30 22.82 -2.74
CA GLU A 199 3.37 22.92 -4.20
C GLU A 199 4.80 23.22 -4.68
N SER A 200 5.52 24.09 -3.96
CA SER A 200 6.90 24.49 -4.30
C SER A 200 7.90 23.34 -4.24
N ILE A 201 7.60 22.26 -3.49
CA ILE A 201 8.44 21.07 -3.39
C ILE A 201 7.89 19.89 -4.21
N PHE A 202 6.57 19.70 -4.23
CA PHE A 202 5.94 18.55 -4.88
C PHE A 202 6.18 18.58 -6.39
N LYS A 203 5.90 19.71 -7.05
CA LYS A 203 6.03 19.82 -8.51
C LYS A 203 7.48 19.58 -8.97
N PRO A 204 8.51 20.27 -8.44
CA PRO A 204 9.88 20.03 -8.90
C PRO A 204 10.38 18.62 -8.63
N VAL A 205 10.00 18.00 -7.50
CA VAL A 205 10.39 16.62 -7.18
C VAL A 205 9.74 15.65 -8.14
N ILE A 206 8.41 15.74 -8.32
CA ILE A 206 7.68 14.84 -9.22
C ILE A 206 8.10 15.04 -10.68
N ASP A 207 8.34 16.27 -11.12
CA ASP A 207 8.86 16.55 -12.47
C ASP A 207 10.21 15.85 -12.68
N LYS A 208 11.10 15.91 -11.69
CA LYS A 208 12.41 15.24 -11.79
C LYS A 208 12.29 13.72 -11.73
N VAL A 209 11.38 13.20 -10.92
CA VAL A 209 11.06 11.76 -10.88
C VAL A 209 10.52 11.30 -12.23
N MET A 210 9.56 12.01 -12.82
CA MET A 210 9.01 11.68 -14.14
C MET A 210 10.08 11.69 -15.23
N GLU A 211 10.96 12.70 -15.24
CA GLU A 211 12.08 12.83 -16.18
C GLU A 211 13.08 11.67 -16.07
N THR A 212 13.43 11.28 -14.84
CA THR A 212 14.52 10.32 -14.59
C THR A 212 14.04 8.87 -14.57
N PHE A 213 12.93 8.61 -13.89
CA PHE A 213 12.36 7.28 -13.76
C PHE A 213 11.54 6.88 -15.00
N CYS A 214 11.00 7.84 -15.76
CA CYS A 214 10.20 7.59 -16.97
C CYS A 214 9.16 6.46 -16.77
N PRO A 215 8.23 6.57 -15.79
CA PRO A 215 7.25 5.53 -15.53
C PRO A 215 6.27 5.36 -16.69
N SER A 216 5.67 4.17 -16.76
CA SER A 216 4.65 3.82 -17.76
C SER A 216 3.24 3.69 -17.17
N ALA A 217 3.12 3.80 -15.85
CA ALA A 217 1.88 3.93 -15.09
C ALA A 217 2.18 4.72 -13.81
N VAL A 218 1.13 5.27 -13.19
CA VAL A 218 1.21 5.97 -11.91
C VAL A 218 0.10 5.46 -11.00
N VAL A 219 0.43 5.19 -9.74
CA VAL A 219 -0.54 5.05 -8.66
C VAL A 219 -0.32 6.21 -7.72
N LEU A 220 -1.40 6.95 -7.45
CA LEU A 220 -1.40 8.09 -6.56
C LEU A 220 -2.30 7.76 -5.37
N GLN A 221 -1.70 7.61 -4.20
CA GLN A 221 -2.40 7.49 -2.93
C GLN A 221 -2.83 8.90 -2.51
N LEU A 222 -4.11 9.05 -2.12
CA LEU A 222 -4.74 10.34 -1.84
C LEU A 222 -5.35 10.43 -0.43
N CYS A 223 -4.87 9.67 0.55
CA CYS A 223 -5.48 9.70 1.88
C CYS A 223 -5.20 11.01 2.60
N SER A 224 -6.28 11.54 3.16
CA SER A 224 -6.26 12.36 4.35
C SER A 224 -6.99 11.57 5.42
N LEU A 225 -6.26 10.83 6.26
CA LEU A 225 -6.81 10.38 7.54
C LEU A 225 -7.00 11.63 8.40
N ARG A 226 -8.25 12.10 8.50
CA ARG A 226 -8.67 13.07 9.52
C ARG A 226 -9.23 12.34 10.73
#